data_AF-A0AAE3H629-F1
#
_entry.id   AF-A0AAE3H629-F1
#
_cell.length_a   1.000
_cell.length_b   1.000
_cell.length_c   1.000
_cell.angle_alpha   90.00
_cell.angle_beta   90.00
_cell.angle_gamma   90.00
#
_symmetry.space_group_name_H-M   'P 1'
#
loop_
_entity.id
_entity.type
_entity.pdbx_description
1 polymer ?
#
loop_
_entity_poly.entity_id
_entity_poly.type
_entity_poly.pdbx_seq_one_letter_code
_entity_poly.pdbx_strand_id
1 'polypeptide(L)'
;MSKALTLKQAKALLKVDETKIEKYLRFYNDEILLEPDPQFPHKESLTETERTKFERIRRVFSLFDIGRTDEFIRSVLTKEYEIEYRQAYNIVKEAYLIYGIVGEADRVGKKRASINFYRTLANLAFKDKDYEAAGKLWEKADKLEGLFESEMQGLDPDDFKHPSTFVFTNNINVLHQRQKELDPDD
;
A
#
# COMPACT_ATOMS: atom_id res chain seq x y z
N MET A 1 -6.95 -1.44 11.28
CA MET A 1 -7.97 -1.04 10.29
C MET A 1 -7.34 -0.04 9.32
N SER A 2 -6.97 -0.48 8.12
CA SER A 2 -6.40 0.37 7.09
C SER A 2 -7.45 1.39 6.64
N LYS A 3 -7.18 2.69 6.85
CA LYS A 3 -8.02 3.78 6.36
C LYS A 3 -8.14 3.63 4.85
N ALA A 4 -9.31 3.19 4.37
CA ALA A 4 -9.62 3.18 2.96
C ALA A 4 -9.46 4.60 2.43
N LEU A 5 -8.41 4.82 1.65
CA LEU A 5 -8.17 6.08 0.96
C LEU A 5 -9.39 6.34 0.09
N THR A 6 -10.21 7.30 0.48
CA THR A 6 -11.42 7.64 -0.28
C THR A 6 -11.01 8.03 -1.71
N LEU A 7 -11.73 7.53 -2.71
CA LEU A 7 -11.48 7.79 -4.14
C LEU A 7 -11.23 9.28 -4.45
N LYS A 8 -11.91 10.19 -3.72
CA LYS A 8 -11.70 11.64 -3.77
C LYS A 8 -10.28 12.11 -3.40
N GLN A 9 -9.63 11.49 -2.42
CA GLN A 9 -8.26 11.84 -2.01
C GLN A 9 -7.22 11.29 -3.01
N ALA A 10 -7.47 10.11 -3.58
CA ALA A 10 -6.66 9.56 -4.66
C ALA A 10 -6.73 10.43 -5.95
N LYS A 11 -7.92 10.97 -6.26
CA LYS A 11 -8.18 11.88 -7.38
C LYS A 11 -7.32 13.15 -7.36
N ALA A 12 -7.15 13.76 -6.19
CA ALA A 12 -6.33 14.97 -6.02
C ALA A 12 -4.82 14.69 -6.16
N LEU A 13 -4.36 13.52 -5.70
CA LEU A 13 -2.94 13.17 -5.65
C LEU A 13 -2.37 12.67 -6.98
N LEU A 14 -3.18 12.04 -7.83
CA LEU A 14 -2.65 11.26 -8.96
C LEU A 14 -3.07 11.77 -10.35
N LYS A 15 -4.08 12.64 -10.47
CA LYS A 15 -4.60 13.13 -11.77
C LYS A 15 -4.91 11.98 -12.75
N VAL A 16 -5.30 10.81 -12.24
CA VAL A 16 -5.68 9.65 -13.07
C VAL A 16 -7.17 9.71 -13.34
N ASP A 17 -7.54 9.41 -14.59
CA ASP A 17 -8.92 9.42 -15.08
C ASP A 17 -9.66 8.17 -14.56
N GLU A 18 -10.53 8.36 -13.55
CA GLU A 18 -11.31 7.30 -12.87
C GLU A 18 -12.07 6.40 -13.86
N THR A 19 -12.56 6.98 -14.96
CA THR A 19 -13.31 6.27 -16.00
C THR A 19 -12.53 5.13 -16.65
N LYS A 20 -11.19 5.24 -16.71
CA LYS A 20 -10.32 4.23 -17.30
C LYS A 20 -10.02 3.10 -16.33
N ILE A 21 -9.97 3.39 -15.03
CA ILE A 21 -9.75 2.41 -13.97
C ILE A 21 -11.00 1.56 -13.76
N GLU A 22 -12.17 2.19 -13.85
CA GLU A 22 -13.47 1.55 -13.71
C GLU A 22 -13.62 0.35 -14.66
N LYS A 23 -13.19 0.46 -15.92
CA LYS A 23 -13.23 -0.66 -16.87
C LYS A 23 -12.39 -1.86 -16.44
N TYR A 24 -11.22 -1.64 -15.86
CA TYR A 24 -10.37 -2.73 -15.38
C TYR A 24 -10.93 -3.40 -14.12
N LEU A 25 -11.56 -2.62 -13.24
CA LEU A 25 -12.26 -3.16 -12.07
C LEU A 25 -13.51 -3.95 -12.49
N ARG A 26 -14.26 -3.45 -13.47
CA ARG A 26 -15.41 -4.15 -14.07
C ARG A 26 -15.02 -5.45 -14.76
N PHE A 27 -13.83 -5.50 -15.38
CA PHE A 27 -13.26 -6.76 -15.88
C PHE A 27 -13.04 -7.79 -14.76
N TYR A 28 -12.52 -7.39 -13.60
CA TYR A 28 -12.33 -8.30 -12.45
C TYR A 28 -13.65 -8.79 -11.82
N ASN A 29 -14.74 -8.05 -11.99
CA ASN A 29 -16.09 -8.43 -11.57
C ASN A 29 -16.84 -9.25 -12.63
N ASP A 30 -16.15 -9.74 -13.67
CA ASP A 30 -16.73 -10.47 -14.80
C ASP A 30 -17.80 -9.70 -15.58
N GLU A 31 -17.85 -8.36 -15.49
CA GLU A 31 -18.83 -7.53 -16.21
C GLU A 31 -18.42 -7.25 -17.66
N ILE A 32 -17.11 -7.20 -17.92
CA ILE A 32 -16.49 -6.89 -19.23
C ILE A 32 -15.63 -8.08 -19.65
N LEU A 33 -15.59 -8.40 -20.94
CA LEU A 33 -14.73 -9.45 -21.48
C LEU A 33 -13.34 -8.91 -21.86
N LEU A 34 -12.33 -9.78 -21.74
CA LEU A 34 -10.98 -9.47 -22.24
C LEU A 34 -11.00 -9.32 -23.76
N GLU A 35 -11.70 -10.23 -24.45
CA GLU A 35 -11.82 -10.28 -25.90
C GLU A 35 -13.29 -10.41 -26.32
N PRO A 36 -13.66 -10.05 -27.56
CA PRO A 36 -15.02 -10.21 -28.03
C PRO A 36 -15.31 -11.70 -28.18
N ASP A 37 -16.24 -12.22 -27.39
CA ASP A 37 -16.65 -13.62 -27.46
C ASP A 37 -17.91 -13.77 -28.35
N PRO A 38 -17.87 -14.62 -29.40
CA PRO A 38 -19.05 -14.95 -30.21
C PRO A 38 -20.26 -15.45 -29.40
N GLN A 39 -20.04 -16.01 -28.21
CA GLN A 39 -21.10 -16.51 -27.33
C GLN A 39 -21.85 -15.38 -26.59
N PHE A 40 -21.23 -14.21 -26.42
CA PHE A 40 -21.79 -13.07 -25.70
C PHE A 40 -21.62 -11.75 -26.49
N PRO A 41 -22.29 -11.60 -27.65
CA PRO A 41 -22.08 -10.48 -28.58
C PRO A 41 -22.46 -9.09 -28.01
N HIS A 42 -23.26 -9.05 -26.94
CA HIS A 42 -23.68 -7.80 -26.31
C HIS A 42 -22.83 -7.41 -25.10
N LYS A 43 -21.87 -8.24 -24.70
CA LYS A 43 -21.03 -7.96 -23.54
C LYS A 43 -19.91 -7.01 -23.95
N GLU A 44 -19.76 -5.93 -23.19
CA GLU A 44 -18.71 -4.94 -23.42
C GLU A 44 -17.34 -5.64 -23.33
N SER A 45 -16.42 -5.33 -24.26
CA SER A 45 -15.07 -5.90 -24.28
C SER A 45 -14.02 -4.81 -24.31
N LEU A 46 -12.84 -5.12 -23.78
CA LEU A 46 -11.72 -4.18 -23.80
C LEU A 46 -11.20 -3.97 -25.22
N THR A 47 -10.96 -2.71 -25.58
CA THR A 47 -10.26 -2.37 -26.82
C THR A 47 -8.80 -2.83 -26.79
N GLU A 48 -8.17 -2.98 -27.95
CA GLU A 48 -6.78 -3.48 -28.05
C GLU A 48 -5.77 -2.60 -27.28
N THR A 49 -5.99 -1.29 -27.28
CA THR A 49 -5.17 -0.33 -26.52
C THR A 49 -5.36 -0.48 -25.00
N GLU A 50 -6.61 -0.72 -24.56
CA GLU A 50 -6.93 -1.00 -23.16
C GLU A 50 -6.35 -2.35 -22.72
N ARG A 51 -6.38 -3.38 -23.57
CA ARG A 51 -5.74 -4.67 -23.28
C ARG A 51 -4.25 -4.54 -23.10
N THR A 52 -3.58 -3.84 -24.02
CA THR A 52 -2.13 -3.62 -23.95
C THR A 52 -1.76 -2.86 -22.67
N LYS A 53 -2.56 -1.88 -22.30
CA LYS A 53 -2.39 -1.14 -21.04
C LYS A 53 -2.62 -2.03 -19.82
N PHE A 54 -3.65 -2.86 -19.85
CA PHE A 54 -3.98 -3.80 -18.78
C PHE A 54 -2.87 -4.85 -18.58
N GLU A 55 -2.31 -5.37 -19.66
CA GLU A 55 -1.18 -6.30 -19.62
C GLU A 55 0.03 -5.67 -18.92
N ARG A 56 0.38 -4.42 -19.26
CA ARG A 56 1.46 -3.68 -18.59
C ARG A 56 1.18 -3.48 -17.10
N ILE A 57 -0.07 -3.21 -16.72
CA ILE A 57 -0.50 -3.09 -15.32
C ILE A 57 -0.35 -4.44 -14.59
N ARG A 58 -0.72 -5.57 -15.22
CA ARG A 58 -0.52 -6.93 -14.66
C ARG A 58 0.97 -7.27 -14.55
N ARG A 59 1.78 -6.86 -15.52
CA ARG A 59 3.23 -7.06 -15.50
C ARG A 59 3.87 -6.32 -14.32
N VAL A 60 3.47 -5.08 -14.09
CA VAL A 60 3.86 -4.31 -12.90
C VAL A 60 3.51 -5.05 -11.62
N PHE A 61 2.28 -5.53 -11.49
CA PHE A 61 1.85 -6.30 -10.32
C PHE A 61 2.67 -7.58 -10.13
N SER A 62 2.96 -8.32 -11.19
CA SER A 62 3.81 -9.53 -11.10
C SER A 62 5.23 -9.23 -10.61
N LEU A 63 5.81 -8.10 -11.01
CA LEU A 63 7.14 -7.70 -10.56
C LEU A 63 7.10 -7.20 -9.11
N PHE A 64 5.99 -6.57 -8.71
CA PHE A 64 5.74 -6.22 -7.32
C PHE A 64 5.61 -7.43 -6.42
N ASP A 65 4.88 -8.47 -6.84
CA ASP A 65 4.72 -9.72 -6.08
C ASP A 65 6.06 -10.43 -5.83
N ILE A 66 7.04 -10.22 -6.72
CA ILE A 66 8.41 -10.76 -6.59
C ILE A 66 9.30 -9.84 -5.72
N GLY A 67 8.76 -8.73 -5.20
CA GLY A 67 9.46 -7.80 -4.32
C GLY A 67 10.44 -6.86 -5.02
N ARG A 68 10.23 -6.59 -6.32
CA ARG A 68 11.06 -5.64 -7.07
C ARG A 68 10.73 -4.19 -6.70
N THR A 69 11.73 -3.32 -6.79
CA THR A 69 11.58 -1.88 -6.48
C THR A 69 10.93 -1.11 -7.63
N ASP A 70 10.29 0.01 -7.33
CA ASP A 70 9.68 0.91 -8.33
C ASP A 70 10.65 1.34 -9.44
N GLU A 71 11.91 1.59 -9.11
CA GLU A 71 12.94 1.93 -10.10
C GLU A 71 13.24 0.76 -11.04
N PHE A 72 13.38 -0.45 -10.48
CA PHE A 72 13.59 -1.64 -11.28
C PHE A 72 12.39 -1.88 -12.20
N ILE A 73 11.18 -1.83 -11.67
CA ILE A 73 9.94 -2.05 -12.43
C ILE A 73 9.81 -1.04 -13.57
N ARG A 74 10.06 0.24 -13.31
CA ARG A 74 10.08 1.27 -14.35
C ARG A 74 11.13 0.98 -15.41
N SER A 75 12.34 0.57 -15.01
CA SER A 75 13.42 0.22 -15.95
C SER A 75 13.06 -0.98 -16.84
N VAL A 76 12.37 -1.97 -16.29
CA VAL A 76 11.89 -3.15 -17.02
C VAL A 76 10.80 -2.74 -18.00
N LEU A 77 9.81 -1.95 -17.56
CA LEU A 77 8.75 -1.46 -18.44
C LEU A 77 9.29 -0.63 -19.60
N THR A 78 10.26 0.26 -19.37
CA THR A 78 10.87 1.06 -20.44
C THR A 78 11.61 0.21 -21.47
N LYS A 79 12.17 -0.94 -21.05
CA LYS A 79 12.92 -1.84 -21.93
C LYS A 79 12.02 -2.84 -22.65
N GLU A 80 11.06 -3.44 -21.94
CA GLU A 80 10.16 -4.47 -22.49
C GLU A 80 9.10 -3.88 -23.42
N TYR A 81 8.59 -2.69 -23.12
CA TYR A 81 7.49 -2.08 -23.86
C TYR A 81 7.89 -0.82 -24.65
N GLU A 82 9.19 -0.48 -24.68
CA GLU A 82 9.74 0.68 -25.40
C GLU A 82 9.02 2.01 -25.09
N ILE A 83 8.55 2.15 -23.85
CA ILE A 83 7.83 3.36 -23.40
C ILE A 83 8.75 4.36 -22.71
N GLU A 84 8.33 5.61 -22.68
CA GLU A 84 9.03 6.65 -21.92
C GLU A 84 8.96 6.39 -20.41
N TYR A 85 9.99 6.80 -19.69
CA TYR A 85 10.06 6.65 -18.24
C TYR A 85 8.89 7.32 -17.50
N ARG A 86 8.41 8.46 -18.03
CA ARG A 86 7.22 9.15 -17.50
C ARG A 86 5.94 8.33 -17.65
N GLN A 87 5.81 7.60 -18.76
CA GLN A 87 4.67 6.73 -19.00
C GLN A 87 4.74 5.51 -18.07
N ALA A 88 5.93 4.90 -17.91
CA ALA A 88 6.14 3.80 -16.97
C ALA A 88 5.77 4.20 -15.52
N TYR A 89 6.12 5.43 -15.11
CA TYR A 89 5.74 5.96 -13.81
C TYR A 89 4.21 6.04 -13.61
N ASN A 90 3.48 6.49 -14.62
CA ASN A 90 2.01 6.56 -14.57
C ASN A 90 1.38 5.16 -14.48
N ILE A 91 1.91 4.19 -15.23
CA ILE A 91 1.43 2.79 -15.20
C ILE A 91 1.66 2.19 -13.81
N VAL A 92 2.82 2.42 -13.20
CA VAL A 92 3.11 1.94 -11.84
C VAL A 92 2.14 2.53 -10.82
N LYS A 93 1.85 3.84 -10.91
CA LYS A 93 0.86 4.51 -10.07
C LYS A 93 -0.56 3.95 -10.25
N GLU A 94 -0.96 3.67 -11.49
CA GLU A 94 -2.26 3.07 -11.78
C GLU A 94 -2.37 1.64 -11.23
N ALA A 95 -1.29 0.85 -11.32
CA ALA A 95 -1.24 -0.49 -10.74
C ALA A 95 -1.41 -0.44 -9.21
N TYR A 96 -0.77 0.50 -8.52
CA TYR A 96 -0.97 0.72 -7.08
C TYR A 96 -2.41 1.09 -6.71
N LEU A 97 -3.15 1.73 -7.61
CA LEU A 97 -4.55 2.07 -7.35
C LEU A 97 -5.47 0.86 -7.51
N ILE A 98 -5.21 0.01 -8.51
CA ILE A 98 -6.01 -1.17 -8.81
C ILE A 98 -5.78 -2.27 -7.77
N TYR A 99 -4.51 -2.53 -7.42
CA TYR A 99 -4.14 -3.63 -6.53
C TYR A 99 -3.87 -3.19 -5.08
N GLY A 100 -3.89 -1.89 -4.81
CA GLY A 100 -3.64 -1.30 -3.49
C GLY A 100 -2.19 -0.91 -3.24
N ILE A 101 -1.96 -0.16 -2.15
CA ILE A 101 -0.62 0.21 -1.69
C ILE A 101 0.06 -1.06 -1.20
N VAL A 102 0.84 -1.68 -2.09
CA VAL A 102 1.69 -2.82 -1.75
C VAL A 102 2.66 -2.43 -0.64
N GLY A 103 2.94 -1.16 -0.33
CA GLY A 103 3.87 -0.72 0.72
C GLY A 103 3.76 -1.40 2.11
N GLU A 104 2.56 -1.67 2.63
CA GLU A 104 2.40 -2.46 3.87
C GLU A 104 2.60 -3.97 3.60
N ALA A 105 2.05 -4.48 2.50
CA ALA A 105 2.26 -5.86 2.03
C ALA A 105 3.73 -6.13 1.59
N ASP A 106 4.49 -5.11 1.26
CA ASP A 106 5.86 -5.09 0.76
C ASP A 106 6.81 -5.02 1.95
N ARG A 107 6.52 -4.19 2.95
CA ARG A 107 7.27 -4.24 4.22
C ARG A 107 7.04 -5.59 4.90
N VAL A 108 5.80 -6.04 5.02
CA VAL A 108 5.47 -7.35 5.61
C VAL A 108 5.97 -8.49 4.73
N GLY A 109 5.85 -8.37 3.41
CA GLY A 109 6.30 -9.36 2.43
C GLY A 109 7.81 -9.49 2.37
N LYS A 110 8.56 -8.39 2.31
CA LYS A 110 10.04 -8.36 2.42
C LYS A 110 10.51 -8.88 3.76
N LYS A 111 9.80 -8.52 4.84
CA LYS A 111 10.04 -9.08 6.18
C LYS A 111 9.89 -10.61 6.15
N ARG A 112 8.79 -11.14 5.62
CA ARG A 112 8.51 -12.59 5.51
C ARG A 112 9.47 -13.32 4.58
N ALA A 113 9.80 -12.73 3.44
CA ALA A 113 10.77 -13.26 2.49
C ALA A 113 12.17 -13.33 3.11
N SER A 114 12.58 -12.29 3.86
CA SER A 114 13.84 -12.27 4.58
C SER A 114 13.88 -13.31 5.70
N ILE A 115 12.79 -13.48 6.46
CA ILE A 115 12.66 -14.52 7.49
C ILE A 115 12.86 -15.91 6.85
N ASN A 116 12.13 -16.21 5.76
CA ASN A 116 12.21 -17.50 5.08
C ASN A 116 13.61 -17.75 4.49
N PHE A 117 14.24 -16.71 3.95
CA PHE A 117 15.60 -16.78 3.45
C PHE A 117 16.60 -17.14 4.56
N TYR A 118 16.56 -16.45 5.70
CA TYR A 118 17.44 -16.74 6.84
C TYR A 118 17.19 -18.14 7.43
N ARG A 119 15.92 -18.58 7.53
CA ARG A 119 15.59 -19.96 7.96
C ARG A 119 16.15 -21.02 7.01
N THR A 120 16.07 -20.78 5.71
CA THR A 120 16.61 -21.71 4.70
C THR A 120 18.13 -21.81 4.79
N LEU A 121 18.82 -20.67 4.93
CA LEU A 121 20.27 -20.65 5.16
C LEU A 121 20.66 -21.31 6.47
N ALA A 122 19.87 -21.11 7.54
CA ALA A 122 20.14 -21.73 8.82
C ALA A 122 20.00 -23.26 8.75
N ASN A 123 18.99 -23.78 8.04
CA ASN A 123 18.83 -25.21 7.81
C ASN A 123 19.97 -25.80 6.96
N LEU A 124 20.48 -25.03 5.99
CA LEU A 124 21.63 -25.42 5.19
C LEU A 124 22.90 -25.50 6.05
N ALA A 125 23.20 -24.45 6.82
CA ALA A 125 24.33 -24.41 7.74
C ALA A 125 24.26 -25.54 8.80
N PHE A 126 23.05 -25.82 9.31
CA PHE A 126 22.82 -26.92 10.24
C PHE A 126 23.12 -28.28 9.62
N LYS A 127 22.74 -28.49 8.35
CA LYS A 127 23.03 -29.72 7.60
C LYS A 127 24.54 -29.90 7.38
N ASP A 128 25.26 -28.80 7.18
CA ASP A 128 26.72 -28.77 7.03
C ASP A 128 27.46 -28.84 8.38
N LYS A 129 26.72 -29.01 9.49
CA LYS A 129 27.21 -29.05 10.87
C LYS A 129 27.89 -27.75 11.34
N ASP A 130 27.65 -26.64 10.65
CA ASP A 130 28.03 -25.31 11.09
C ASP A 130 26.94 -24.75 12.00
N TYR A 131 26.95 -25.20 13.26
CA TYR A 131 25.94 -24.83 14.25
C TYR A 131 26.05 -23.37 14.68
N GLU A 132 27.24 -22.78 14.63
CA GLU A 132 27.45 -21.38 15.01
C GLU A 132 26.82 -20.44 13.98
N ALA A 133 27.03 -20.70 12.69
CA ALA A 133 26.38 -19.95 11.62
C ALA A 133 24.86 -20.17 11.64
N ALA A 134 24.41 -21.41 11.85
CA ALA A 134 22.98 -21.72 11.96
C ALA A 134 22.31 -20.93 13.09
N GLY A 135 22.90 -20.89 14.29
CA GLY A 135 22.36 -20.14 15.43
C GLY A 135 22.23 -18.64 15.14
N LYS A 136 23.26 -18.02 14.54
CA LYS A 136 23.25 -16.60 14.15
C LYS A 136 22.18 -16.28 13.10
N LEU A 137 21.91 -17.20 12.18
CA LEU A 137 20.89 -17.03 11.13
C LEU A 137 19.47 -17.18 11.69
N TRP A 138 19.26 -18.12 12.61
CA TRP A 138 18.01 -18.25 13.36
C TRP A 138 17.71 -16.99 14.19
N GLU A 139 18.68 -16.48 14.93
CA GLU A 139 18.50 -15.27 15.74
C GLU A 139 18.10 -14.05 14.88
N LYS A 140 18.66 -13.93 13.66
CA LYS A 140 18.27 -12.88 12.71
C LYS A 140 16.83 -13.05 12.21
N ALA A 141 16.39 -14.28 11.96
CA ALA A 141 15.01 -14.57 11.57
C ALA A 141 14.04 -14.24 12.71
N ASP A 142 14.37 -14.61 13.95
CA ASP A 142 13.52 -14.41 15.12
C ASP A 142 13.42 -12.93 15.53
N LYS A 143 14.53 -12.18 15.43
CA LYS A 143 14.52 -10.71 15.56
C LYS A 143 13.63 -10.06 14.52
N LEU A 144 13.70 -10.53 13.27
CA LEU A 144 12.79 -10.04 12.24
C LEU A 144 11.35 -10.40 12.58
N GLU A 145 11.02 -11.60 13.05
CA GLU A 145 9.65 -11.93 13.45
C GLU A 145 9.09 -11.07 14.59
N GLY A 146 9.96 -10.46 15.40
CA GLY A 146 9.57 -9.62 16.53
C GLY A 146 9.35 -10.42 17.81
N LEU A 147 9.88 -11.66 17.91
CA LEU A 147 9.77 -12.51 19.10
C LEU A 147 10.37 -11.87 20.38
N PHE A 148 11.29 -10.92 20.21
CA PHE A 148 11.96 -10.21 21.30
C PHE A 148 11.44 -8.78 21.51
N GLU A 149 10.49 -8.33 20.69
CA GLU A 149 9.84 -7.04 20.89
C GLU A 149 8.78 -7.21 21.98
N SER A 150 8.97 -6.56 23.12
CA SER A 150 7.93 -6.47 24.15
C SER A 150 6.73 -5.74 23.56
N GLU A 151 5.56 -6.39 23.54
CA GLU A 151 4.30 -5.74 23.18
C GLU A 151 4.10 -4.53 24.11
N MET A 152 4.39 -3.32 23.63
CA MET A 152 4.03 -2.08 24.33
C MET A 152 2.52 -1.95 24.30
N GLN A 153 1.84 -2.63 25.22
CA GLN A 153 0.47 -2.35 25.58
C GLN A 153 0.50 -1.42 26.80
N GLY A 154 0.93 -0.17 26.56
CA GLY A 154 0.85 0.92 27.53
C GLY A 154 -0.10 1.98 26.99
N LEU A 155 -1.04 2.42 27.83
CA LEU A 155 -1.82 3.62 27.56
C LEU A 155 -0.86 4.81 27.47
N ASP A 156 -0.87 5.54 26.36
CA ASP A 156 -0.06 6.75 26.21
C ASP A 156 -0.59 7.84 27.17
N PRO A 157 0.18 8.32 28.15
CA PRO A 157 -0.27 9.36 29.08
C PRO A 157 -0.69 10.66 28.36
N ASP A 158 -0.18 10.88 27.15
CA ASP A 158 -0.52 12.05 26.35
C ASP A 158 -1.93 11.96 25.72
N ASP A 159 -2.52 10.76 25.58
CA ASP A 159 -3.91 10.59 25.14
C ASP A 159 -4.92 11.12 26.17
N PHE A 160 -4.50 11.31 27.43
CA PHE A 160 -5.32 11.89 28.50
C PHE A 160 -5.14 13.41 28.64
N LYS A 161 -4.24 14.03 27.89
CA LYS A 161 -4.05 15.48 27.92
C LYS A 161 -4.97 16.13 26.89
N HIS A 162 -6.11 16.63 27.33
CA HIS A 162 -6.97 17.45 26.47
C HIS A 162 -6.21 18.72 26.00
N PRO A 163 -6.23 19.05 24.71
CA PRO A 163 -5.59 20.27 24.21
C PRO A 163 -6.32 21.51 24.74
N SER A 164 -5.65 22.25 25.62
CA SER A 164 -6.15 23.53 26.13
C SER A 164 -6.25 24.55 24.98
N THR A 165 -7.48 24.95 24.65
CA THR A 165 -7.73 25.96 23.61
C THR A 165 -7.59 27.35 24.23
N PHE A 166 -6.48 28.02 23.95
CA PHE A 166 -6.28 29.40 24.39
C PHE A 166 -6.87 30.38 23.36
N VAL A 167 -7.94 31.08 23.74
CA VAL A 167 -8.54 32.15 22.94
C VAL A 167 -8.16 33.49 23.56
N PHE A 168 -7.31 34.26 22.87
CA PHE A 168 -6.97 35.62 23.29
C PHE A 168 -7.98 36.59 22.68
N THR A 169 -8.83 37.20 23.51
CA THR A 169 -9.79 38.23 23.12
C THR A 169 -9.41 39.58 23.72
N ASN A 170 -9.32 40.61 22.88
CA ASN A 170 -9.01 41.99 23.31
C ASN A 170 -10.22 42.75 23.88
N ASN A 171 -11.34 42.07 24.14
CA ASN A 171 -12.57 42.71 24.61
C ASN A 171 -13.15 41.94 25.80
N ILE A 172 -13.06 42.55 26.99
CA ILE A 172 -13.38 41.96 28.29
C ILE A 172 -14.85 41.48 28.36
N ASN A 173 -15.76 42.15 27.64
CA ASN A 173 -17.19 41.81 27.68
C ASN A 173 -17.51 40.46 27.00
N VAL A 174 -16.72 40.04 26.00
CA VAL A 174 -16.91 38.74 25.32
C VAL A 174 -16.40 37.58 26.18
N LEU A 175 -15.43 37.87 27.06
CA LEU A 175 -14.84 36.91 27.99
C LEU A 175 -15.85 36.52 29.09
N HIS A 176 -16.57 37.50 29.64
CA HIS A 176 -17.61 37.25 30.65
C HIS A 176 -18.83 36.50 30.11
N GLN A 177 -19.21 36.71 28.84
CA GLN A 177 -20.32 35.96 28.23
C GLN A 177 -19.96 34.48 28.02
N ARG A 178 -18.73 34.17 27.59
CA ARG A 178 -18.30 32.77 27.39
C ARG A 178 -17.98 32.02 28.67
N GLN A 179 -17.52 32.70 29.73
CA GLN A 179 -17.38 32.06 31.05
C GLN A 179 -18.72 31.55 31.58
N LYS A 180 -19.80 32.31 31.40
CA LYS A 180 -21.16 31.87 31.75
C LYS A 180 -21.70 30.71 30.90
N GLU A 181 -21.17 30.50 29.70
CA GLU A 181 -21.58 29.35 28.85
C GLU A 181 -20.80 28.07 29.18
N LEU A 182 -19.62 28.20 29.80
CA LEU A 182 -18.75 27.06 30.15
C LEU A 182 -18.96 26.54 31.57
N ASP A 183 -19.50 27.36 32.47
CA ASP A 183 -20.01 26.95 33.77
C ASP A 183 -21.55 26.90 33.71
N PRO A 184 -22.18 25.79 33.27
CA PRO A 184 -23.58 25.59 33.54
C PRO A 184 -23.77 25.51 35.07
N ASP A 185 -24.60 26.40 35.62
CA ASP A 185 -25.04 26.37 37.02
C ASP A 185 -25.49 24.94 37.40
N ASP A 186 -25.11 24.48 38.60
CA ASP A 186 -25.41 23.18 39.24
C ASP A 186 -26.76 22.52 38.86
#